data_AF-A0A2H0B8M8-F1
#
_entry.id   AF-A0A2H0B8M8-F1
#
_cell.length_a   1.000
_cell.length_b   1.000
_cell.length_c   1.000
_cell.angle_alpha   90.00
_cell.angle_beta   90.00
_cell.angle_gamma   90.00
#
_symmetry.space_group_name_H-M   'P 1'
#
loop_
_entity.id
_entity.type
_entity.pdbx_description
1 polymer ?
#
loop_
_entity_poly.entity_id
_entity_poly.type
_entity_poly.pdbx_seq_one_letter_code
_entity_poly.pdbx_strand_id
1 'polypeptide(L)'
;MKKNILFIAIIVSVAFLSCEKLAEEETPVCKDCYKMKFYNANNQPKDTLEFHRLCGGDVIAWDNFADSVIVADSTTIKYFCN
;
A
#
# COMPACT_ATOMS: atom_id res chain seq x y z
N MET A 1 -0.74 -46.16 25.78
CA MET A 1 -1.71 -45.37 24.96
C MET A 1 -1.93 -43.94 25.45
N LYS A 2 -2.06 -43.64 26.76
CA LYS A 2 -2.30 -42.26 27.25
C LYS A 2 -1.19 -41.23 26.95
N LYS A 3 0.09 -41.63 26.93
CA LYS A 3 1.23 -40.74 26.63
C LYS A 3 1.18 -40.16 25.20
N ASN A 4 0.74 -40.94 24.22
CA ASN A 4 0.68 -40.49 22.82
C ASN A 4 -0.42 -39.45 22.59
N ILE A 5 -1.54 -39.55 23.32
CA ILE A 5 -2.63 -38.58 23.25
C ILE A 5 -2.19 -37.22 23.86
N LEU A 6 -1.39 -37.26 24.93
CA LEU A 6 -0.84 -36.05 25.55
C LEU A 6 0.12 -35.30 24.61
N PHE A 7 0.97 -36.04 23.89
CA PHE A 7 1.89 -35.45 22.91
C PHE A 7 1.17 -34.81 21.73
N ILE A 8 0.08 -35.42 21.24
CA ILE A 8 -0.73 -34.87 20.15
C ILE A 8 -1.41 -33.58 20.59
N ALA A 9 -1.96 -33.53 21.81
CA ALA A 9 -2.59 -32.31 22.33
C ALA A 9 -1.60 -31.13 22.39
N ILE A 10 -0.35 -31.37 22.83
CA ILE A 10 0.67 -30.31 22.93
C ILE A 10 1.04 -29.77 21.54
N ILE A 11 1.21 -30.63 20.54
CA ILE A 11 1.54 -30.21 19.16
C ILE A 11 0.42 -29.35 18.57
N VAL A 12 -0.83 -29.75 18.80
CA VAL A 12 -2.01 -29.00 18.34
C VAL A 12 -2.08 -27.62 19.01
N SER A 13 -1.83 -27.52 20.31
CA SER A 13 -1.83 -26.23 21.03
C SER A 13 -0.74 -25.26 20.53
N VAL A 14 0.45 -25.76 20.23
CA VAL A 14 1.56 -24.93 19.71
C VAL A 14 1.25 -24.41 18.31
N ALA A 15 0.60 -25.23 17.46
CA ALA A 15 0.20 -24.82 16.12
C ALA A 15 -0.86 -23.69 16.13
N PHE A 16 -1.79 -23.71 17.09
CA PHE A 16 -2.79 -22.63 17.24
C PHE A 16 -2.16 -21.32 17.75
N LEU A 17 -1.22 -21.39 18.71
CA LEU A 17 -0.49 -20.21 19.20
C LEU A 17 0.36 -19.52 18.13
N SER A 18 0.90 -20.29 17.17
CA SER A 18 1.63 -19.71 16.03
C SER A 18 0.72 -19.08 14.97
N CYS A 19 -0.55 -19.49 14.87
CA CYS A 19 -1.49 -18.91 13.92
C CYS A 19 -1.98 -17.52 14.34
N GLU A 20 -2.16 -17.27 15.63
CA GLU A 20 -2.60 -15.95 16.12
C GLU A 20 -1.56 -14.86 15.81
N LYS A 21 -0.26 -15.20 15.86
CA LYS A 21 0.82 -14.27 15.51
C LYS A 21 0.92 -13.93 14.02
N LEU A 22 0.43 -14.79 13.13
CA LEU A 22 0.50 -14.56 11.68
C LEU A 22 -0.61 -13.64 11.17
N ALA A 23 -1.74 -13.57 11.88
CA ALA A 23 -2.84 -12.67 11.53
C ALA A 23 -2.59 -11.22 11.97
N GLU A 24 -1.64 -11.00 12.88
CA GLU A 24 -1.23 -9.68 13.36
C GLU A 24 -0.14 -9.04 12.49
N GLU A 25 0.36 -9.76 11.48
CA GLU A 25 1.32 -9.26 10.51
C GLU A 25 0.59 -8.36 9.47
N GLU A 26 0.51 -7.09 9.83
CA GLU A 26 0.33 -5.91 8.98
C GLU A 26 -0.67 -6.05 7.83
N THR A 27 -1.96 -5.75 8.10
CA THR A 27 -2.85 -5.33 7.02
C THR A 27 -2.15 -4.19 6.26
N PRO A 28 -1.89 -4.33 4.95
CA PRO A 28 -1.11 -3.35 4.22
C PRO A 28 -1.84 -2.00 4.28
N VAL A 29 -1.13 -0.96 4.73
CA VAL A 29 -1.70 0.39 4.81
C VAL A 29 -2.16 0.80 3.41
N CYS A 30 -3.46 1.04 3.27
CA CYS A 30 -4.05 1.50 2.03
C CYS A 30 -4.16 3.02 2.02
N LYS A 31 -3.80 3.65 0.91
CA LYS A 31 -3.87 5.09 0.69
C LYS A 31 -4.64 5.43 -0.58
N ASP A 32 -5.18 6.63 -0.59
CA ASP A 32 -5.85 7.20 -1.76
C ASP A 32 -4.79 7.93 -2.60
N CYS A 33 -4.54 7.41 -3.80
CA CYS A 33 -3.45 7.83 -4.68
C CYS A 33 -4.00 8.54 -5.92
N TYR A 34 -3.32 9.62 -6.30
CA TYR A 34 -3.75 10.52 -7.35
C TYR A 34 -2.65 10.73 -8.37
N LYS A 35 -3.06 10.86 -9.64
CA LYS A 35 -2.26 11.43 -10.72
C LYS A 35 -2.90 12.75 -11.10
N MET A 36 -2.20 13.85 -10.89
CA MET A 36 -2.75 15.18 -11.10
C MET A 36 -1.87 16.04 -11.99
N LYS A 37 -2.52 16.87 -12.79
CA LYS A 37 -1.89 17.90 -13.61
C LYS A 37 -1.82 19.18 -12.79
N PHE A 38 -0.63 19.78 -12.70
CA PHE A 38 -0.37 21.05 -12.00
C PHE A 38 0.10 22.11 -12.98
N TYR A 39 -0.22 23.38 -12.71
CA TYR A 39 0.36 24.51 -13.43
C TYR A 39 1.81 24.74 -12.98
N ASN A 40 2.73 24.89 -13.93
CA ASN A 40 4.15 25.10 -13.59
C ASN A 40 4.40 26.46 -12.92
N ALA A 41 3.60 27.48 -13.25
CA ALA A 41 3.81 28.85 -12.78
C ALA A 41 3.59 29.02 -11.26
N ASN A 42 2.64 28.28 -10.68
CA ASN A 42 2.22 28.45 -9.29
C ASN A 42 2.02 27.13 -8.53
N ASN A 43 2.32 25.99 -9.16
CA ASN A 43 2.14 24.66 -8.62
C ASN A 43 0.71 24.42 -8.08
N GLN A 44 -0.30 25.07 -8.67
CA GLN A 44 -1.70 24.82 -8.33
C GLN A 44 -2.24 23.61 -9.12
N PRO A 45 -3.09 22.79 -8.50
CA PRO A 45 -3.74 21.68 -9.18
C PRO A 45 -4.63 22.23 -10.30
N LYS A 46 -4.45 21.70 -11.51
CA LYS A 46 -5.25 22.00 -12.70
C LYS A 46 -6.35 20.96 -12.88
N ASP A 47 -6.00 19.68 -12.80
CA ASP A 47 -6.92 18.58 -13.09
C ASP A 47 -6.50 17.27 -12.40
N THR A 48 -7.47 16.42 -12.09
CA THR A 48 -7.26 15.05 -11.61
C THR A 48 -7.37 14.10 -12.80
N LEU A 49 -6.26 13.46 -13.17
CA LEU A 49 -6.21 12.56 -14.31
C LEU A 49 -6.61 11.14 -13.92
N GLU A 50 -6.24 10.72 -12.71
CA GLU A 50 -6.42 9.34 -12.26
C GLU A 50 -6.54 9.26 -10.73
N PHE A 51 -7.35 8.32 -10.25
CA PHE A 51 -7.54 7.99 -8.84
C PHE A 51 -7.48 6.48 -8.66
N HIS A 52 -6.70 6.05 -7.67
CA HIS A 52 -6.62 4.66 -7.23
C HIS A 52 -6.58 4.57 -5.71
N ARG A 53 -7.14 3.50 -5.16
CA ARG A 53 -6.88 3.11 -3.78
C ARG A 53 -5.88 1.97 -3.77
N LEU A 54 -4.65 2.26 -3.34
CA LEU A 54 -3.53 1.32 -3.39
C LEU A 54 -3.13 0.90 -1.97
N CYS A 55 -2.53 -0.28 -1.80
CA CYS A 55 -2.13 -0.79 -0.49
C CYS A 55 -0.69 -1.32 -0.51
N GLY A 56 0.00 -1.17 0.62
CA GLY A 56 1.32 -1.79 0.81
C GLY A 56 2.35 -1.31 -0.23
N GLY A 57 2.98 -2.26 -0.93
CA GLY A 57 4.04 -1.96 -1.90
C GLY A 57 3.59 -1.09 -3.09
N ASP A 58 2.31 -1.15 -3.47
CA ASP A 58 1.79 -0.37 -4.60
C ASP A 58 1.75 1.13 -4.31
N VAL A 59 1.53 1.51 -3.04
CA VAL A 59 1.62 2.92 -2.59
C VAL A 59 3.03 3.45 -2.81
N ILE A 60 4.05 2.66 -2.44
CA ILE A 60 5.46 3.04 -2.58
C ILE A 60 5.83 3.14 -4.06
N ALA A 61 5.36 2.21 -4.89
CA ALA A 61 5.60 2.26 -6.33
C ALA A 61 4.98 3.52 -6.95
N TRP A 62 3.77 3.90 -6.53
CA TRP A 62 3.06 5.07 -7.04
C TRP A 62 3.75 6.38 -6.69
N ASP A 63 4.13 6.58 -5.43
CA ASP A 63 4.79 7.80 -4.96
C ASP A 63 6.20 8.00 -5.56
N ASN A 64 6.80 6.95 -6.12
CA ASN A 64 8.11 7.00 -6.76
C ASN A 64 8.07 7.25 -8.27
N PHE A 65 6.88 7.40 -8.88
CA PHE A 65 6.82 7.80 -10.29
C PHE A 65 7.39 9.21 -10.47
N ALA A 66 8.30 9.35 -11.44
CA ALA A 66 8.88 10.64 -11.76
C ALA A 66 7.84 11.61 -12.33
N ASP A 67 7.90 12.86 -11.85
CA ASP A 67 7.12 13.95 -12.42
C ASP A 67 7.41 14.11 -13.91
N SER A 68 6.36 14.35 -14.71
CA SER A 68 6.51 14.60 -16.15
C SER A 68 6.08 16.01 -16.51
N VAL A 69 7.02 16.79 -17.06
CA VAL A 69 6.78 18.17 -17.48
C VAL A 69 6.25 18.20 -18.90
N ILE A 70 5.04 18.71 -19.09
CA ILE A 70 4.42 18.94 -20.39
C ILE A 70 4.67 20.40 -20.78
N VAL A 71 5.72 20.62 -21.57
CA VAL A 71 6.18 21.96 -21.98
C VAL A 71 5.11 22.70 -22.80
N ALA A 72 4.38 22.00 -23.68
CA ALA A 72 3.35 22.59 -24.53
C ALA A 72 2.25 23.31 -23.73
N ASP A 73 1.88 22.77 -22.58
CA ASP A 73 0.77 23.28 -21.75
C ASP A 73 1.26 24.05 -20.51
N SER A 74 2.58 24.19 -20.31
CA SER A 74 3.17 24.71 -19.06
C SER A 74 2.61 24.00 -17.80
N THR A 75 2.52 22.68 -17.88
CA THR A 75 2.01 21.85 -16.78
C THR A 75 2.95 20.71 -16.42
N THR A 76 2.79 20.16 -15.23
CA THR A 76 3.52 19.00 -14.75
C THR A 76 2.52 17.96 -14.25
N ILE A 77 2.71 16.70 -14.60
CA ILE A 77 1.99 15.58 -13.99
C ILE A 77 2.77 15.14 -12.76
N LYS A 78 2.06 15.03 -11.64
CA LYS A 78 2.59 14.56 -10.35
C LYS A 78 1.79 13.37 -9.85
N TYR A 79 2.47 12.52 -9.09
CA TYR A 79 1.91 11.33 -8.46
C TYR A 79 2.06 11.46 -6.95
N PHE A 80 0.98 11.25 -6.19
CA PHE A 80 1.03 11.31 -4.74
C PHE A 80 -0.10 10.49 -4.10
N CYS A 81 0.13 10.01 -2.88
CA CYS A 81 -0.84 9.30 -2.06
C CYS A 81 -1.12 10.03 -0.72
N ASN A 82 -2.38 10.02 -0.27
CA ASN A 82 -2.84 10.54 1.02
C ASN A 82 -3.29 9.43 1.97
#